data_AF-A0A4Q8QQV6-F1
#
_entry.id   AF-A0A4Q8QQV6-F1
#
_cell.length_a   1.000
_cell.length_b   1.000
_cell.length_c   1.000
_cell.angle_alpha   90.00
_cell.angle_beta   90.00
_cell.angle_gamma   90.00
#
_symmetry.space_group_name_H-M   'P 1'
#
loop_
_entity.id
_entity.type
_entity.pdbx_description
1 polymer ?
#
loop_
_entity_poly.entity_id
_entity_poly.type
_entity_poly.pdbx_seq_one_letter_code
_entity_poly.pdbx_strand_id
1 'polypeptide(L)'
;MPLVNPFAKMGLQGSSRESPTATYEELVTFRAKAVELGLSSLATAALIAWEWLQRETDIFATFDVSHYRPKEHPNMVRVIDEKTRAESWVPLLDDAGVALYPELMSELDAIKRERIGGLMLRRDWGGRGPWPTWPKPDMPDFTHMSRKVKEVTSRTCS
;
A
#
# COMPACT_ATOMS: atom_id res chain seq x y z
N MET A 1 -39.22 -2.38 18.22
CA MET A 1 -38.70 -2.51 16.84
C MET A 1 -39.75 -3.24 16.00
N PRO A 2 -40.01 -2.84 14.74
CA PRO A 2 -41.01 -3.52 13.92
C PRO A 2 -40.59 -4.96 13.62
N LEU A 3 -41.54 -5.89 13.67
CA LEU A 3 -41.33 -7.34 13.48
C LEU A 3 -41.00 -7.73 12.03
N VAL A 4 -41.28 -6.85 11.06
CA VAL A 4 -41.07 -7.11 9.63
C VAL A 4 -40.24 -5.97 9.06
N ASN A 5 -39.11 -6.32 8.44
CA ASN A 5 -38.21 -5.37 7.79
C ASN A 5 -38.93 -4.74 6.56
N PRO A 6 -39.23 -3.43 6.57
CA PRO A 6 -39.94 -2.77 5.48
C PRO A 6 -39.12 -2.72 4.16
N PHE A 7 -37.82 -2.97 4.22
CA PHE A 7 -36.92 -3.00 3.06
C PHE A 7 -36.77 -4.41 2.45
N ALA A 8 -37.45 -5.43 2.99
CA ALA A 8 -37.34 -6.81 2.51
C ALA A 8 -37.73 -7.00 1.03
N LYS A 9 -38.50 -6.07 0.44
CA LYS A 9 -38.93 -6.09 -0.97
C LYS A 9 -37.99 -5.34 -1.94
N MET A 10 -36.87 -4.79 -1.46
CA MET A 10 -36.00 -3.91 -2.26
C MET A 10 -35.05 -4.66 -3.22
N GLY A 11 -35.05 -6.00 -3.22
CA GLY A 11 -34.29 -6.80 -4.21
C GLY A 11 -32.76 -6.62 -4.16
N LEU A 12 -32.21 -6.05 -3.08
CA LEU A 12 -30.77 -5.90 -2.90
C LEU A 12 -30.12 -7.27 -2.71
N GLN A 13 -29.46 -7.76 -3.76
CA GLN A 13 -28.62 -8.95 -3.70
C GLN A 13 -27.19 -8.52 -3.37
N GLY A 14 -26.73 -8.82 -2.16
CA GLY A 14 -25.32 -8.67 -1.83
C GLY A 14 -24.51 -9.75 -2.54
N SER A 15 -23.56 -9.37 -3.39
CA SER A 15 -22.56 -10.31 -3.87
C SER A 15 -21.46 -10.42 -2.81
N SER A 16 -21.58 -11.42 -1.94
CA SER A 16 -20.54 -11.77 -0.95
C SER A 16 -19.41 -12.56 -1.59
N ARG A 17 -18.92 -12.14 -2.77
CA ARG A 17 -17.73 -12.78 -3.34
C ARG A 17 -16.57 -12.40 -2.43
N GLU A 18 -16.24 -13.31 -1.52
CA GLU A 18 -15.07 -13.19 -0.67
C GLU A 18 -13.86 -13.04 -1.59
N SER A 19 -13.08 -11.99 -1.34
CA SER A 19 -11.78 -11.85 -1.96
C SER A 19 -10.91 -13.00 -1.43
N PRO A 20 -10.35 -13.85 -2.32
CA PRO A 20 -9.44 -14.90 -1.86
C PRO A 20 -8.32 -14.26 -1.05
N THR A 21 -8.03 -14.85 0.11
CA THR A 21 -6.95 -14.37 0.98
C THR A 21 -5.62 -14.71 0.34
N ALA A 22 -4.77 -13.70 0.14
CA ALA A 22 -3.43 -13.92 -0.40
C ALA A 22 -2.55 -14.62 0.64
N THR A 23 -1.74 -15.56 0.19
CA THR A 23 -0.73 -16.25 1.00
C THR A 23 0.60 -15.49 0.96
N TYR A 24 1.46 -15.75 1.96
CA TYR A 24 2.81 -15.17 1.98
C TYR A 24 3.65 -15.62 0.77
N GLU A 25 3.48 -16.86 0.31
CA GLU A 25 4.18 -17.37 -0.87
C GLU A 25 3.77 -16.62 -2.15
N GLU A 26 2.48 -16.32 -2.30
CA GLU A 26 1.99 -15.49 -3.41
C GLU A 26 2.55 -14.07 -3.35
N LEU A 27 2.67 -13.48 -2.14
CA LEU A 27 3.30 -12.18 -1.96
C LEU A 27 4.76 -12.20 -2.41
N VAL A 28 5.55 -13.18 -1.96
CA VAL A 28 6.96 -13.32 -2.34
C VAL A 28 7.10 -13.49 -3.84
N THR A 29 6.27 -14.34 -4.45
CA THR A 29 6.29 -14.60 -5.90
C THR A 29 5.90 -13.34 -6.68
N PHE A 30 4.87 -12.61 -6.24
CA PHE A 30 4.46 -11.35 -6.81
C PHE A 30 5.58 -10.30 -6.73
N ARG A 31 6.21 -10.14 -5.55
CA ARG A 31 7.30 -9.19 -5.34
C ARG A 31 8.49 -9.50 -6.24
N ALA A 32 8.92 -10.76 -6.32
CA ALA A 32 10.01 -11.19 -7.19
C ALA A 32 9.72 -10.81 -8.65
N LYS A 33 8.49 -11.08 -9.12
CA LYS A 33 8.09 -10.74 -10.49
C LYS A 33 7.96 -9.25 -10.74
N ALA A 34 7.46 -8.48 -9.76
CA ALA A 34 7.39 -7.03 -9.85
C ALA A 34 8.80 -6.42 -9.98
N VAL A 35 9.77 -6.90 -9.18
CA VAL A 35 11.17 -6.47 -9.27
C VAL A 35 11.80 -6.82 -10.62
N GLU A 36 11.56 -8.02 -11.15
CA GLU A 36 12.03 -8.44 -12.48
C GLU A 36 11.52 -7.50 -13.60
N LEU A 37 10.29 -7.00 -13.47
CA LEU A 37 9.67 -6.06 -14.40
C LEU A 37 10.07 -4.59 -14.15
N GLY A 38 10.99 -4.34 -13.21
CA GLY A 38 11.44 -3.00 -12.83
C GLY A 38 10.41 -2.20 -12.04
N LEU A 39 9.43 -2.86 -11.41
CA LEU A 39 8.36 -2.26 -10.61
C LEU A 39 8.67 -2.36 -9.11
N SER A 40 9.86 -1.92 -8.70
CA SER A 40 10.31 -2.02 -7.30
C SER A 40 9.40 -1.30 -6.32
N SER A 41 8.87 -0.11 -6.66
CA SER A 41 7.93 0.60 -5.78
C SER A 41 6.63 -0.19 -5.59
N LEU A 42 6.20 -0.97 -6.59
CA LEU A 42 5.03 -1.85 -6.45
C LEU A 42 5.32 -3.04 -5.53
N ALA A 43 6.52 -3.61 -5.62
CA ALA A 43 6.96 -4.68 -4.73
C ALA A 43 7.01 -4.20 -3.27
N THR A 44 7.58 -3.02 -3.02
CA THR A 44 7.60 -2.39 -1.69
C THR A 44 6.19 -2.08 -1.19
N ALA A 45 5.31 -1.56 -2.04
CA ALA A 45 3.92 -1.29 -1.69
C ALA A 45 3.18 -2.55 -1.21
N ALA A 46 3.37 -3.67 -1.92
CA ALA A 46 2.75 -4.94 -1.54
C ALA A 46 3.24 -5.42 -0.16
N LEU A 47 4.52 -5.21 0.15
CA LEU A 47 5.07 -5.51 1.46
C LEU A 47 4.50 -4.59 2.56
N ILE A 48 4.36 -3.29 2.30
CA ILE A 48 3.69 -2.36 3.23
C ILE A 48 2.25 -2.80 3.50
N ALA A 49 1.50 -3.15 2.47
CA ALA A 49 0.12 -3.60 2.60
C ALA A 49 0.02 -4.88 3.44
N TRP A 50 0.99 -5.78 3.32
CA TRP A 50 1.07 -7.00 4.11
C TRP A 50 1.43 -6.73 5.59
N GLU A 51 2.50 -5.97 5.83
CA GLU A 51 3.05 -5.77 7.18
C GLU A 51 2.25 -4.78 8.02
N TRP A 52 1.76 -3.70 7.40
CA TRP A 52 1.07 -2.60 8.11
C TRP A 52 -0.45 -2.60 7.89
N LEU A 53 -0.97 -3.51 7.06
CA LEU A 53 -2.40 -3.63 6.75
C LEU A 53 -3.02 -2.31 6.24
N GLN A 54 -2.24 -1.54 5.48
CA GLN A 54 -2.65 -0.24 4.96
C GLN A 54 -3.40 -0.35 3.64
N ARG A 55 -4.32 0.59 3.40
CA ARG A 55 -5.05 0.64 2.13
C ARG A 55 -4.15 1.15 1.02
N GLU A 56 -4.49 0.79 -0.23
CA GLU A 56 -3.75 1.24 -1.40
C GLU A 56 -3.64 2.77 -1.47
N THR A 57 -4.70 3.50 -1.10
CA THR A 57 -4.67 4.96 -1.11
C THR A 57 -3.70 5.53 -0.08
N ASP A 58 -3.67 4.96 1.12
CA ASP A 58 -2.77 5.41 2.18
C ASP A 58 -1.30 5.18 1.78
N ILE A 59 -1.03 4.08 1.08
CA ILE A 59 0.32 3.72 0.61
C ILE A 59 0.78 4.60 -0.56
N PHE A 60 -0.08 4.85 -1.54
CA PHE A 60 0.33 5.46 -2.81
C PHE A 60 0.01 6.95 -2.95
N ALA A 61 -0.99 7.46 -2.21
CA ALA A 61 -1.45 8.85 -2.34
C ALA A 61 -1.05 9.72 -1.15
N THR A 62 -0.82 9.16 0.04
CA THR A 62 -0.55 9.96 1.26
C THR A 62 0.80 9.65 1.91
N PHE A 63 1.37 8.46 1.74
CA PHE A 63 2.64 8.09 2.37
C PHE A 63 3.82 8.89 1.79
N ASP A 64 4.29 9.86 2.56
CA ASP A 64 5.41 10.74 2.22
C ASP A 64 6.72 10.26 2.86
N VAL A 65 7.85 10.56 2.24
CA VAL A 65 9.19 10.24 2.78
C VAL A 65 9.39 10.80 4.20
N SER A 66 8.81 11.97 4.50
CA SER A 66 8.86 12.60 5.82
C SER A 66 8.12 11.82 6.91
N HIS A 67 7.20 10.93 6.54
CA HIS A 67 6.48 10.10 7.50
C HIS A 67 7.32 8.92 8.00
N TYR A 68 8.31 8.48 7.22
CA TYR A 68 9.19 7.37 7.57
C TYR A 68 10.39 7.88 8.37
N ARG A 69 10.54 7.46 9.64
CA ARG A 69 11.64 7.84 10.54
C ARG A 69 11.90 9.36 10.59
N PRO A 70 10.89 10.19 10.94
CA PRO A 70 11.10 11.62 11.14
C PRO A 70 12.12 11.88 12.26
N LYS A 71 12.71 13.08 12.30
CA LYS A 71 13.77 13.40 13.28
C LYS A 71 13.29 13.29 14.72
N GLU A 72 12.02 13.58 14.94
CA GLU A 72 11.33 13.54 16.23
C GLU A 72 11.05 12.10 16.67
N HIS A 73 10.85 11.18 15.71
CA HIS A 73 10.55 9.77 15.96
C HIS A 73 11.36 8.85 15.01
N PRO A 74 12.68 8.71 15.22
CA PRO A 74 13.55 7.99 14.28
C PRO A 74 13.29 6.47 14.23
N ASN A 75 12.57 5.92 15.19
CA ASN A 75 12.27 4.49 15.29
C ASN A 75 10.80 4.17 14.99
N MET A 76 10.06 5.12 14.42
CA MET A 76 8.65 4.95 14.08
C MET A 76 8.37 5.40 12.64
N VAL A 77 7.26 4.91 12.11
CA VAL A 77 6.65 5.43 10.89
C VAL A 77 5.28 6.01 11.21
N ARG A 78 5.01 7.18 10.65
CA ARG A 78 3.70 7.81 10.70
C ARG A 78 2.84 7.29 9.56
N VAL A 79 1.67 6.78 9.90
CA VAL A 79 0.68 6.26 8.96
C VAL A 79 -0.58 7.12 9.10
N ILE A 80 -1.12 7.56 7.98
CA ILE A 80 -2.30 8.44 7.95
C ILE A 80 -3.41 7.69 7.21
N ASP A 81 -4.49 7.36 7.90
CA ASP A 81 -5.69 6.80 7.27
C ASP A 81 -6.46 7.95 6.58
N GLU A 82 -6.56 7.92 5.26
CA GLU A 82 -7.21 8.98 4.48
C GLU A 82 -8.69 9.16 4.85
N LYS A 83 -9.39 8.06 5.14
CA LYS A 83 -10.84 8.06 5.37
C LYS A 83 -11.21 8.74 6.70
N THR A 84 -10.39 8.54 7.72
CA THR A 84 -10.63 9.05 9.08
C THR A 84 -9.74 10.22 9.43
N ARG A 85 -8.69 10.47 8.62
CA ARG A 85 -7.56 11.36 8.92
C ARG A 85 -6.89 11.03 10.26
N ALA A 86 -7.04 9.79 10.73
CA ALA A 86 -6.42 9.34 11.95
C ALA A 86 -4.93 9.08 11.69
N GLU A 87 -4.10 9.56 12.60
CA GLU A 87 -2.67 9.35 12.57
C GLU A 87 -2.32 8.23 13.52
N SER A 88 -1.61 7.23 13.02
CA SER A 88 -1.11 6.11 13.80
C SER A 88 0.40 6.04 13.67
N TRP A 89 1.06 5.77 14.79
CA TRP A 89 2.51 5.57 14.84
C TRP A 89 2.80 4.09 14.95
N VAL A 90 3.49 3.55 13.95
CA VAL A 90 3.89 2.15 13.94
C VAL A 90 5.36 2.06 14.37
N PRO A 91 5.69 1.27 15.41
CA PRO A 91 7.07 1.05 15.81
C PRO A 91 7.81 0.25 14.73
N LEU A 92 9.06 0.63 14.45
CA LEU A 92 9.94 -0.08 13.51
C LEU A 92 10.91 -1.02 14.22
N LEU A 93 11.17 -0.77 15.50
CA LEU A 93 12.03 -1.56 16.36
C LEU A 93 11.22 -2.11 17.52
N ASP A 94 11.59 -3.30 18.00
CA ASP A 94 11.11 -3.82 19.28
C ASP A 94 11.81 -3.13 20.48
N ASP A 95 11.42 -3.51 21.69
CA ASP A 95 11.98 -2.97 22.94
C ASP A 95 13.49 -3.25 23.09
N ALA A 96 14.02 -4.27 22.39
CA ALA A 96 15.44 -4.61 22.36
C ALA A 96 16.21 -3.88 21.24
N GLY A 97 15.53 -3.07 20.41
CA GLY A 97 16.12 -2.35 19.28
C GLY A 97 16.28 -3.20 18.02
N VAL A 98 15.67 -4.38 17.95
CA VAL A 98 15.68 -5.26 16.78
C VAL A 98 14.62 -4.79 15.78
N ALA A 99 14.97 -4.78 14.50
CA ALA A 99 14.06 -4.40 13.42
C ALA A 99 12.87 -5.36 13.34
N LEU A 100 11.66 -4.83 13.47
CA LEU A 100 10.40 -5.58 13.33
C LEU A 100 10.15 -5.95 11.86
N TYR A 101 10.56 -5.08 10.93
CA TYR A 101 10.32 -5.25 9.50
C TYR A 101 11.64 -5.11 8.71
N PRO A 102 12.60 -6.02 8.88
CA PRO A 102 13.97 -5.82 8.38
C PRO A 102 14.05 -5.65 6.85
N GLU A 103 13.29 -6.45 6.09
CA GLU A 103 13.24 -6.32 4.62
C GLU A 103 12.64 -4.98 4.20
N LEU A 104 11.48 -4.64 4.75
CA LEU A 104 10.77 -3.40 4.44
C LEU A 104 11.60 -2.17 4.79
N MET A 105 12.22 -2.17 5.97
CA MET A 105 13.07 -1.07 6.42
C MET A 105 14.27 -0.87 5.50
N SER A 106 14.90 -1.96 5.04
CA SER A 106 16.01 -1.87 4.09
C SER A 106 15.60 -1.18 2.77
N GLU A 107 14.44 -1.57 2.22
CA GLU A 107 13.91 -0.95 0.99
C GLU A 107 13.55 0.53 1.21
N LEU A 108 12.88 0.85 2.32
CA LEU A 108 12.50 2.22 2.64
C LEU A 108 13.71 3.12 2.95
N ASP A 109 14.71 2.60 3.64
CA ASP A 109 15.97 3.31 3.91
C ASP A 109 16.71 3.60 2.59
N ALA A 110 16.73 2.66 1.64
CA ALA A 110 17.31 2.87 0.32
C ALA A 110 16.59 3.99 -0.45
N ILE A 111 15.25 3.99 -0.46
CA ILE A 111 14.44 5.04 -1.09
C ILE A 111 14.69 6.40 -0.44
N LYS A 112 14.71 6.46 0.90
CA LYS A 112 14.91 7.71 1.65
C LYS A 112 16.31 8.29 1.48
N ARG A 113 17.34 7.48 1.23
CA ARG A 113 18.69 7.99 0.91
C ARG A 113 18.70 8.81 -0.38
N GLU A 114 17.86 8.46 -1.33
CA GLU A 114 17.76 9.14 -2.63
C GLU A 114 16.71 10.26 -2.65
N ARG A 115 15.93 10.45 -1.57
CA ARG A 115 14.81 11.40 -1.53
C ARG A 115 14.71 12.17 -0.23
N ILE A 116 14.46 13.48 -0.36
CA ILE A 116 14.31 14.40 0.78
C ILE A 116 12.83 14.73 1.06
N GLY A 117 11.92 14.50 0.10
CA GLY A 117 10.48 14.75 0.29
C GLY A 117 9.61 14.30 -0.88
N GLY A 118 8.30 14.37 -0.68
CA GLY A 118 7.28 13.87 -1.59
C GLY A 118 6.94 12.41 -1.31
N LEU A 119 6.00 11.87 -2.10
CA LEU A 119 5.53 10.49 -1.94
C LEU A 119 6.68 9.47 -1.90
N MET A 120 6.61 8.59 -0.92
CA MET A 120 7.59 7.55 -0.66
C MET A 120 7.67 6.58 -1.82
N LEU A 121 6.54 6.26 -2.45
CA LEU A 121 6.47 5.36 -3.61
C LEU A 121 6.09 6.13 -4.87
N ARG A 122 6.79 5.86 -5.97
CA ARG A 122 6.59 6.52 -7.25
C ARG A 122 6.49 5.53 -8.38
N ARG A 123 5.85 5.96 -9.45
CA ARG A 123 5.70 5.16 -10.66
C ARG A 123 7.07 4.81 -11.22
N ASP A 124 7.32 3.51 -11.36
CA ASP A 124 8.62 3.01 -11.80
C ASP A 124 8.78 2.99 -13.33
N TRP A 125 7.71 3.28 -14.10
CA TRP A 125 7.77 3.41 -15.55
C TRP A 125 7.44 4.83 -16.03
N GLY A 126 8.02 5.19 -17.17
CA GLY A 126 7.90 6.52 -17.76
C GLY A 126 8.55 7.61 -16.90
N GLY A 127 8.00 8.82 -16.91
CA GLY A 127 8.42 9.87 -15.97
C GLY A 127 8.11 9.46 -14.53
N ARG A 128 9.09 9.60 -13.62
CA ARG A 128 9.02 9.29 -12.16
C ARG A 128 8.01 10.18 -11.42
N GLY A 129 6.74 10.02 -11.76
CA GLY A 129 5.59 10.67 -11.16
C GLY A 129 4.94 9.80 -10.07
N PRO A 130 3.87 10.30 -9.46
CA PRO A 130 3.03 9.51 -8.57
C PRO A 130 2.37 8.31 -9.29
N TRP A 131 2.05 7.28 -8.51
CA TRP A 131 1.31 6.10 -9.00
C TRP A 131 -0.15 6.43 -9.37
N PRO A 132 -0.95 7.04 -8.47
CA PRO A 132 -2.27 7.50 -8.85
C PRO A 132 -2.18 8.70 -9.78
N THR A 133 -3.21 8.84 -10.61
CA THR A 133 -3.53 10.09 -11.29
C THR A 133 -4.65 10.79 -10.53
N TRP A 134 -4.72 12.12 -10.57
CA TRP A 134 -5.79 12.89 -9.94
C TRP A 134 -6.65 13.57 -11.01
N PRO A 135 -7.62 12.85 -11.61
CA PRO A 135 -8.61 13.48 -12.47
C PRO A 135 -9.46 14.51 -11.70
N LYS A 136 -9.58 14.36 -10.37
CA LYS A 136 -10.11 15.37 -9.45
C LYS A 136 -9.19 15.47 -8.21
N PRO A 137 -9.15 16.63 -7.52
CA PRO A 137 -8.23 16.86 -6.39
C PRO A 137 -8.30 15.81 -5.27
N ASP A 138 -9.51 15.33 -4.96
CA ASP A 138 -9.76 14.38 -3.86
C ASP A 138 -10.14 12.98 -4.37
N MET A 139 -9.81 12.65 -5.62
CA MET A 139 -10.15 11.37 -6.22
C MET A 139 -8.94 10.74 -6.92
N PRO A 140 -8.11 10.01 -6.18
CA PRO A 140 -7.01 9.26 -6.78
C PRO A 140 -7.57 8.15 -7.68
N ASP A 141 -7.05 8.08 -8.91
CA ASP A 141 -7.35 7.05 -9.90
C ASP A 141 -6.17 6.08 -10.00
N PHE A 142 -6.44 4.83 -9.61
CA PHE A 142 -5.49 3.72 -9.60
C PHE A 142 -5.58 2.83 -10.84
N THR A 143 -6.35 3.19 -11.88
CA THR A 143 -6.56 2.36 -13.07
C THR A 143 -5.24 1.88 -13.70
N HIS A 144 -4.23 2.74 -13.78
CA HIS A 144 -2.91 2.37 -14.30
C HIS A 144 -2.17 1.38 -13.40
N MET A 145 -2.25 1.58 -12.09
CA MET A 145 -1.68 0.66 -11.10
C MET A 145 -2.34 -0.71 -11.20
N SER A 146 -3.68 -0.78 -11.22
CA SER A 146 -4.40 -2.05 -11.30
C SER A 146 -4.08 -2.81 -12.59
N ARG A 147 -3.84 -2.12 -13.71
CA ARG A 147 -3.36 -2.77 -14.94
C ARG A 147 -1.97 -3.39 -14.76
N LYS A 148 -1.06 -2.72 -14.08
CA LYS A 148 0.28 -3.24 -13.80
C LYS A 148 0.26 -4.40 -12.82
N VAL A 149 -0.56 -4.34 -11.78
CA VAL A 149 -0.79 -5.47 -10.86
C VAL A 149 -1.28 -6.68 -11.64
N LYS A 150 -2.29 -6.52 -12.51
CA LYS A 150 -2.78 -7.60 -13.38
C LYS A 150 -1.70 -8.16 -14.31
N GLU A 151 -0.84 -7.30 -14.87
CA GLU A 151 0.28 -7.73 -15.70
C GLU A 151 1.25 -8.61 -14.91
N VAL A 152 1.63 -8.20 -13.70
CA VAL A 152 2.49 -8.98 -12.81
C VAL A 152 1.84 -10.33 -12.50
N THR A 153 0.60 -10.34 -11.99
CA THR A 153 -0.13 -11.56 -11.61
C THR A 153 -0.31 -12.52 -12.79
N SER A 154 -0.62 -12.02 -13.98
CA SER A 154 -0.78 -12.85 -15.18
C SER A 154 0.51 -13.58 -15.59
N ARG A 155 1.66 -12.98 -15.31
CA ARG A 155 2.99 -13.51 -15.63
C ARG A 155 3.59 -14.36 -14.52
N THR A 156 2.97 -14.41 -13.34
CA THR A 156 3.31 -15.35 -12.27
C THR A 156 2.54 -16.66 -12.35
N CYS A 157 1.37 -16.69 -13.00
CA CYS A 157 0.58 -17.90 -13.23
C CYS A 157 0.85 -18.60 -14.58
N SER A 158 1.83 -18.15 -15.36
CA SER A 158 2.25 -18.77 -16.64
C SER A 158 3.55 -19.54 -16.45
#